data_AF-G1MV71-F1
#
_entry.id   AF-G1MV71-F1
#
_cell.length_a   1.000
_cell.length_b   1.000
_cell.length_c   1.000
_cell.angle_alpha   90.00
_cell.angle_beta   90.00
_cell.angle_gamma   90.00
#
_symmetry.space_group_name_H-M   'P 1'
#
loop_
_entity.id
_entity.type
_entity.pdbx_description
1 polymer ?
#
loop_
_entity_poly.entity_id
_entity_poly.type
_entity_poly.pdbx_seq_one_letter_code
_entity_poly.pdbx_strand_id
1 'polypeptide(L)'
;MRREIWGLQLIPLPRALRGGGGSSAGHNPWGDIKLPAHSTSTMALLGHILPPPLPLLLLLLLPYSHAASCHPQPNATHFICTDPALNTFPSGLPPTTVAISVEFTAVTTISPSALAGLPHLQELHLSSNHLAVLPEALLQPVPTLRILDLTDNLLPDLPAGIFHHSIHLRHLVLQGNLLQALQPAWFMHLTQLHWLNLAGNALLEVPPAALRPLRSLRSLDLAHNRLHHLHADTFMGLQKLERLDLEGNQLRALPPTLFMPTPALRLLFLQSNTLQVLPDGIFSPLLHLRVLDLAHNHLQALQLPPRSPGPPLSLDISGNPWACECSLLALLQDAAPQLIAARDTRCASPAQHRGEEVAAVSQAGCDHGGDKQSPLDH
;
A
#
# COMPACT_ATOMS: atom_id res chain seq x y z
N MET A 1 3.55 26.23 15.99
CA MET A 1 2.33 25.46 16.32
C MET A 1 1.24 25.76 15.29
N ARG A 2 1.04 24.88 14.31
CA ARG A 2 -0.26 24.56 13.70
C ARG A 2 -0.06 23.24 12.96
N ARG A 3 -0.98 22.32 13.23
CA ARG A 3 -1.01 20.93 12.75
C ARG A 3 -1.47 20.92 11.30
N GLU A 4 -0.78 20.17 10.45
CA GLU A 4 -1.36 19.64 9.23
C GLU A 4 -1.40 18.12 9.37
N ILE A 5 -2.61 17.62 9.64
CA ILE A 5 -3.00 16.22 9.58
C ILE A 5 -4.14 16.20 8.58
N TRP A 6 -3.88 15.68 7.37
CA TRP A 6 -4.83 15.08 6.43
C TRP A 6 -3.97 14.20 5.52
N GLY A 7 -4.24 12.93 5.23
CA GLY A 7 -5.42 12.10 5.44
C GLY A 7 -5.44 11.08 4.30
N LEU A 8 -4.63 10.01 4.39
CA LEU A 8 -4.79 8.84 3.52
C LEU A 8 -6.00 8.07 4.05
N GLN A 9 -7.14 8.26 3.40
CA GLN A 9 -8.29 7.36 3.54
C GLN A 9 -7.86 5.98 3.07
N LEU A 10 -7.93 5.01 3.97
CA LEU A 10 -7.93 3.58 3.65
C LEU A 10 -9.11 3.33 2.71
N ILE A 11 -8.81 3.06 1.44
CA ILE A 11 -9.78 2.52 0.48
C ILE A 11 -9.88 1.02 0.79
N PRO A 12 -11.06 0.47 1.13
CA PRO A 12 -11.21 -0.97 1.25
C PRO A 12 -11.17 -1.62 -0.14
N LEU A 13 -10.28 -2.61 -0.31
CA LEU A 13 -10.24 -3.47 -1.49
C LEU A 13 -11.60 -4.17 -1.70
N PRO A 14 -12.15 -4.20 -2.92
CA PRO A 14 -13.35 -4.96 -3.20
C PRO A 14 -13.08 -6.47 -3.10
N ARG A 15 -13.94 -7.16 -2.34
CA ARG A 15 -13.98 -8.64 -2.26
C ARG A 15 -14.10 -9.24 -3.66
N ALA A 16 -13.12 -10.06 -4.05
CA ALA A 16 -13.21 -10.93 -5.21
C ALA A 16 -14.41 -11.89 -5.04
N LEU A 17 -15.40 -11.77 -5.93
CA LEU A 17 -16.47 -12.74 -6.08
C LEU A 17 -15.89 -14.00 -6.72
N ARG A 18 -15.67 -15.03 -5.91
CA ARG A 18 -15.36 -16.39 -6.35
C ARG A 18 -16.64 -16.99 -6.96
N GLY A 19 -16.73 -16.97 -8.28
CA GLY A 19 -17.73 -17.73 -9.03
C GLY A 19 -17.40 -19.22 -9.00
N GLY A 20 -18.02 -19.95 -8.08
CA GLY A 20 -18.08 -21.41 -8.09
C GLY A 20 -19.50 -21.84 -8.45
N GLY A 21 -19.72 -22.24 -9.70
CA GLY A 21 -20.95 -22.86 -10.15
C GLY A 21 -21.02 -24.33 -9.73
N GLY A 22 -22.17 -24.75 -9.18
CA GLY A 22 -22.42 -26.14 -8.78
C GLY A 22 -23.77 -26.33 -8.11
N SER A 23 -24.82 -26.43 -8.94
CA SER A 23 -26.10 -27.14 -8.78
C SER A 23 -26.64 -27.47 -7.37
N SER A 24 -27.83 -26.94 -7.04
CA SER A 24 -29.12 -27.67 -7.04
C SER A 24 -30.11 -27.21 -5.95
N ALA A 25 -31.37 -27.11 -6.39
CA ALA A 25 -32.63 -27.30 -5.67
C ALA A 25 -33.02 -26.38 -4.48
N GLY A 26 -33.86 -25.39 -4.79
CA GLY A 26 -35.25 -25.34 -4.32
C GLY A 26 -35.55 -24.85 -2.90
N HIS A 27 -36.11 -23.63 -2.78
CA HIS A 27 -37.50 -23.39 -2.34
C HIS A 27 -37.75 -21.87 -2.19
N ASN A 28 -38.73 -21.36 -2.95
CA ASN A 28 -39.38 -20.06 -2.72
C ASN A 28 -40.42 -20.20 -1.61
N PRO A 29 -40.64 -19.14 -0.83
CA PRO A 29 -41.92 -18.39 -0.90
C PRO A 29 -41.61 -16.89 -1.06
N TRP A 30 -42.33 -16.08 -1.83
CA TRP A 30 -43.68 -15.55 -1.59
C TRP A 30 -44.25 -14.99 -2.92
N GLY A 31 -45.55 -15.18 -3.16
CA GLY A 31 -46.33 -14.65 -4.29
C GLY A 31 -46.52 -13.12 -4.23
N ASP A 32 -46.81 -12.46 -5.35
CA ASP A 32 -48.15 -12.23 -5.96
C ASP A 32 -48.40 -10.70 -5.92
N ILE A 33 -48.58 -9.89 -6.99
CA ILE A 33 -49.71 -9.83 -7.92
C ILE A 33 -49.52 -8.71 -8.99
N LYS A 34 -49.82 -9.08 -10.25
CA LYS A 34 -50.49 -8.41 -11.41
C LYS A 34 -50.16 -6.99 -11.94
N LEU A 35 -49.87 -7.00 -13.25
CA LEU A 35 -50.10 -5.96 -14.27
C LEU A 35 -51.56 -5.94 -14.79
N PRO A 36 -51.99 -4.87 -15.49
CA PRO A 36 -52.68 -5.07 -16.78
C PRO A 36 -52.30 -4.06 -17.90
N ALA A 37 -52.87 -4.29 -19.09
CA ALA A 37 -52.42 -3.89 -20.42
C ALA A 37 -53.33 -2.89 -21.18
N HIS A 38 -52.75 -2.27 -22.23
CA HIS A 38 -53.24 -1.75 -23.54
C HIS A 38 -54.50 -0.86 -23.76
N SER A 39 -54.23 0.30 -24.42
CA SER A 39 -54.87 1.00 -25.59
C SER A 39 -56.27 1.65 -25.53
N THR A 40 -56.40 2.93 -25.96
CA THR A 40 -56.99 3.40 -27.27
C THR A 40 -57.06 4.96 -27.39
N SER A 41 -57.12 5.44 -28.65
CA SER A 41 -57.14 6.79 -29.26
C SER A 41 -58.13 7.88 -28.76
N THR A 42 -57.84 9.18 -28.99
CA THR A 42 -58.50 10.13 -29.96
C THR A 42 -58.16 11.63 -29.72
N MET A 43 -58.28 12.45 -30.78
CA MET A 43 -57.96 13.89 -30.93
C MET A 43 -59.12 14.86 -30.54
N ALA A 44 -58.82 16.12 -30.14
CA ALA A 44 -59.22 17.40 -30.80
C ALA A 44 -59.39 18.66 -29.87
N LEU A 45 -58.78 19.80 -30.30
CA LEU A 45 -59.10 21.28 -30.25
C LEU A 45 -59.88 21.89 -29.04
N LEU A 46 -59.75 23.14 -28.54
CA LEU A 46 -59.18 24.46 -28.93
C LEU A 46 -59.30 25.43 -27.71
N GLY A 47 -58.47 26.50 -27.59
CA GLY A 47 -58.79 27.66 -26.72
C GLY A 47 -57.61 28.57 -26.31
N HIS A 48 -57.55 29.78 -26.87
CA HIS A 48 -56.49 30.81 -26.75
C HIS A 48 -56.36 31.52 -25.38
N ILE A 49 -55.15 32.02 -25.04
CA ILE A 49 -54.76 33.41 -24.65
C ILE A 49 -53.20 33.49 -24.53
N LEU A 50 -52.57 34.54 -25.09
CA LEU A 50 -51.12 34.93 -24.98
C LEU A 50 -50.99 36.16 -24.04
N PRO A 51 -49.82 36.52 -23.42
CA PRO A 51 -48.57 36.94 -24.12
C PRO A 51 -47.20 36.53 -23.44
N PRO A 52 -46.02 36.88 -24.04
CA PRO A 52 -44.66 36.33 -23.76
C PRO A 52 -43.77 37.33 -22.93
N PRO A 53 -42.41 37.23 -22.78
CA PRO A 53 -41.41 36.33 -23.39
C PRO A 53 -40.28 35.77 -22.45
N LEU A 54 -39.31 35.07 -23.08
CA LEU A 54 -37.90 34.77 -22.68
C LEU A 54 -37.54 33.31 -22.36
N PRO A 55 -36.35 32.83 -22.79
CA PRO A 55 -36.23 32.11 -24.06
C PRO A 55 -35.78 30.65 -23.94
N LEU A 56 -35.92 29.96 -25.07
CA LEU A 56 -35.49 28.61 -25.42
C LEU A 56 -34.30 28.05 -24.62
N LEU A 57 -34.61 27.01 -23.84
CA LEU A 57 -33.71 25.90 -23.55
C LEU A 57 -33.59 25.04 -24.81
N LEU A 58 -32.60 25.34 -25.67
CA LEU A 58 -32.12 24.41 -26.69
C LEU A 58 -30.66 24.06 -26.38
N LEU A 59 -30.47 23.20 -25.39
CA LEU A 59 -29.20 22.54 -25.08
C LEU A 59 -29.44 21.03 -25.18
N LEU A 60 -29.65 20.58 -26.41
CA LEU A 60 -29.54 19.17 -26.78
C LEU A 60 -28.18 18.98 -27.47
N LEU A 61 -27.37 18.12 -26.87
CA LEU A 61 -26.21 17.42 -27.45
C LEU A 61 -24.93 18.25 -27.63
N LEU A 62 -24.30 18.64 -26.52
CA LEU A 62 -22.84 18.60 -26.48
C LEU A 62 -22.45 17.35 -25.71
N PRO A 63 -21.62 16.43 -26.28
CA PRO A 63 -21.02 15.41 -25.46
C PRO A 63 -20.22 16.13 -24.38
N TYR A 64 -20.27 15.61 -23.15
CA TYR A 64 -19.37 16.00 -22.08
C TYR A 64 -17.94 15.63 -22.51
N SER A 65 -17.32 16.43 -23.37
CA SER A 65 -15.92 16.35 -23.73
C SER A 65 -15.12 17.09 -22.67
N HIS A 66 -14.98 16.47 -21.50
CA HIS A 66 -13.86 16.76 -20.60
C HIS A 66 -12.80 15.68 -20.81
N ALA A 67 -12.37 15.49 -22.06
CA ALA A 67 -11.07 14.91 -22.33
C ALA A 67 -10.05 15.98 -21.93
N ALA A 68 -9.30 15.76 -20.84
CA ALA A 68 -8.28 16.68 -20.38
C ALA A 68 -7.29 16.92 -21.52
N SER A 69 -7.37 18.12 -22.10
CA SER A 69 -6.52 18.52 -23.20
C SER A 69 -5.09 18.59 -22.70
N CYS A 70 -4.28 17.67 -23.20
CA CYS A 70 -2.82 17.65 -23.11
C CYS A 70 -2.20 18.80 -23.94
N HIS A 71 -2.85 19.97 -23.93
CA HIS A 71 -2.53 21.12 -24.75
C HIS A 71 -1.76 22.13 -23.89
N PRO A 72 -0.47 22.35 -24.17
CA PRO A 72 0.33 23.23 -23.35
C PRO A 72 -0.21 24.68 -23.40
N GLN A 73 -0.58 25.21 -22.24
CA GLN A 73 -0.94 26.62 -22.05
C GLN A 73 0.32 27.43 -21.68
N PRO A 74 0.55 28.61 -22.26
CA PRO A 74 1.82 29.35 -22.12
C PRO A 74 2.13 29.80 -20.68
N ASN A 75 1.10 29.95 -19.83
CA ASN A 75 1.27 30.36 -18.42
C ASN A 75 1.11 29.19 -17.43
N ALA A 76 0.84 27.98 -17.91
CA ALA A 76 0.69 26.83 -17.03
C ALA A 76 2.06 26.29 -16.60
N THR A 77 2.16 25.91 -15.34
CA THR A 77 3.34 25.25 -14.75
C THR A 77 3.07 23.79 -14.41
N HIS A 78 1.80 23.38 -14.45
CA HIS A 78 1.33 22.02 -14.18
C HIS A 78 0.54 21.54 -15.39
N PHE A 79 0.88 20.36 -15.90
CA PHE A 79 0.25 19.78 -17.08
C PHE A 79 -0.32 18.42 -16.73
N ILE A 80 -1.59 18.19 -17.08
CA ILE A 80 -2.30 16.95 -16.79
C ILE A 80 -2.82 16.40 -18.12
N CYS A 81 -2.44 15.17 -18.42
CA CYS A 81 -2.72 14.45 -19.65
C CYS A 81 -3.30 13.09 -19.30
N THR A 82 -4.62 12.95 -19.42
CA THR A 82 -5.34 11.71 -19.06
C THR A 82 -6.22 11.20 -20.18
N ASP A 83 -5.92 11.57 -21.42
CA ASP A 83 -6.64 11.08 -22.59
C ASP A 83 -6.24 9.61 -22.85
N PRO A 84 -7.17 8.65 -22.76
CA PRO A 84 -6.86 7.23 -23.00
C PRO A 84 -6.33 6.95 -24.42
N ALA A 85 -6.61 7.83 -25.39
CA ALA A 85 -6.10 7.71 -26.75
C ALA A 85 -4.64 8.16 -26.89
N LEU A 86 -4.07 8.83 -25.88
CA LEU A 86 -2.68 9.28 -25.90
C LEU A 86 -1.73 8.09 -25.81
N ASN A 87 -0.98 7.86 -26.88
CA ASN A 87 -0.03 6.74 -27.01
C ASN A 87 1.45 7.18 -27.07
N THR A 88 1.69 8.50 -27.09
CA THR A 88 3.02 9.11 -27.08
C THR A 88 3.11 10.16 -25.98
N PHE A 89 4.26 10.27 -25.32
CA PHE A 89 4.51 11.31 -24.33
C PHE A 89 4.39 12.72 -24.96
N PRO A 90 3.74 13.70 -24.29
CA PRO A 90 3.51 15.03 -24.86
C PRO A 90 4.80 15.82 -25.07
N SER A 91 4.83 16.63 -26.13
CA SER A 91 5.94 17.52 -26.49
C SER A 91 5.53 18.99 -26.43
N GLY A 92 6.51 19.90 -26.40
CA GLY A 92 6.25 21.34 -26.46
C GLY A 92 5.85 21.98 -25.12
N LEU A 93 6.24 21.35 -24.01
CA LEU A 93 6.03 21.88 -22.67
C LEU A 93 6.94 23.11 -22.43
N PRO A 94 6.45 24.17 -21.79
CA PRO A 94 7.22 25.39 -21.56
C PRO A 94 8.33 25.17 -20.50
N PRO A 95 9.42 25.95 -20.54
CA PRO A 95 10.54 25.81 -19.59
C PRO A 95 10.16 26.15 -18.13
N THR A 96 9.02 26.80 -17.92
CA THR A 96 8.44 27.11 -16.61
C THR A 96 7.71 25.92 -15.97
N THR A 97 7.66 24.77 -16.65
CA THR A 97 6.98 23.56 -16.15
C THR A 97 7.60 23.06 -14.85
N VAL A 98 6.75 22.82 -13.85
CA VAL A 98 7.08 22.31 -12.52
C VAL A 98 6.54 20.90 -12.31
N ALA A 99 5.37 20.58 -12.88
CA ALA A 99 4.76 19.27 -12.75
C ALA A 99 4.17 18.78 -14.07
N ILE A 100 4.38 17.50 -14.37
CA ILE A 100 3.78 16.79 -15.50
C ILE A 100 3.09 15.55 -14.95
N SER A 101 1.81 15.39 -15.28
CA SER A 101 1.02 14.19 -15.06
C SER A 101 0.57 13.67 -16.42
N VAL A 102 1.00 12.46 -16.77
CA VAL A 102 0.56 11.70 -17.94
C VAL A 102 0.09 10.35 -17.40
N GLU A 103 -1.19 10.24 -17.07
CA GLU A 103 -1.71 9.13 -16.28
C GLU A 103 -2.93 8.51 -16.96
N PHE A 104 -3.11 7.20 -16.78
CA PHE A 104 -4.23 6.45 -17.38
C PHE A 104 -4.26 6.55 -18.93
N THR A 105 -3.09 6.51 -19.56
CA THR A 105 -2.94 6.59 -21.01
C THR A 105 -2.27 5.35 -21.59
N ALA A 106 -2.09 5.31 -22.91
CA ALA A 106 -1.50 4.17 -23.62
C ALA A 106 -0.02 4.39 -24.00
N VAL A 107 0.69 5.27 -23.28
CA VAL A 107 2.09 5.57 -23.56
C VAL A 107 2.95 4.33 -23.30
N THR A 108 3.69 3.91 -24.33
CA THR A 108 4.56 2.73 -24.28
C THR A 108 6.04 3.08 -24.19
N THR A 109 6.41 4.25 -24.71
CA THR A 109 7.81 4.72 -24.75
C THR A 109 7.87 6.23 -24.51
N ILE A 110 8.99 6.67 -23.94
CA ILE A 110 9.31 8.08 -23.76
C ILE A 110 10.64 8.35 -24.47
N SER A 111 10.73 9.44 -25.22
CA SER A 111 11.99 9.82 -25.87
C SER A 111 13.06 10.17 -24.82
N PRO A 112 14.34 9.82 -25.01
CA PRO A 112 15.43 10.19 -24.09
C PRO A 112 15.53 11.70 -23.83
N SER A 113 15.11 12.53 -24.80
CA SER A 113 15.15 13.99 -24.71
C SER A 113 13.78 14.61 -24.38
N ALA A 114 12.78 13.82 -23.98
CA ALA A 114 11.42 14.30 -23.76
C ALA A 114 11.31 15.39 -22.66
N LEU A 115 12.22 15.35 -21.68
CA LEU A 115 12.27 16.31 -20.58
C LEU A 115 13.33 17.41 -20.78
N ALA A 116 13.97 17.47 -21.96
CA ALA A 116 14.95 18.50 -22.27
C ALA A 116 14.30 19.89 -22.26
N GLY A 117 14.98 20.87 -21.64
CA GLY A 117 14.49 22.24 -21.57
C GLY A 117 13.48 22.51 -20.45
N LEU A 118 13.30 21.57 -19.50
CA LEU A 118 12.40 21.72 -18.34
C LEU A 118 13.18 21.85 -17.01
N PRO A 119 14.02 22.89 -16.82
CA PRO A 119 14.96 22.97 -15.71
C PRO A 119 14.33 23.11 -14.32
N HIS A 120 13.02 23.36 -14.26
CA HIS A 120 12.27 23.55 -13.02
C HIS A 120 11.36 22.37 -12.67
N LEU A 121 11.39 21.28 -13.44
CA LEU A 121 10.54 20.12 -13.22
C LEU A 121 10.85 19.48 -11.86
N GLN A 122 9.82 19.35 -11.03
CA GLN A 122 9.88 18.77 -9.70
C GLN A 122 9.03 17.50 -9.58
N GLU A 123 7.98 17.37 -10.39
CA GLU A 123 7.07 16.24 -10.31
C GLU A 123 6.82 15.65 -11.69
N LEU A 124 6.99 14.33 -11.79
CA LEU A 124 6.70 13.55 -12.99
C LEU A 124 5.84 12.35 -12.59
N HIS A 125 4.58 12.39 -12.99
CA HIS A 125 3.61 11.33 -12.75
C HIS A 125 3.31 10.63 -14.08
N LEU A 126 3.59 9.33 -14.13
CA LEU A 126 3.49 8.46 -15.30
C LEU A 126 2.67 7.20 -14.98
N SER A 127 1.77 7.29 -13.99
CA SER A 127 1.02 6.16 -13.48
C SER A 127 0.07 5.57 -14.53
N SER A 128 -0.23 4.27 -14.44
CA SER A 128 -1.19 3.58 -15.30
C SER A 128 -0.93 3.82 -16.79
N ASN A 129 0.30 3.50 -17.23
CA ASN A 129 0.72 3.51 -18.62
C ASN A 129 1.25 2.11 -19.02
N HIS A 130 1.76 1.98 -20.24
CA HIS A 130 2.31 0.72 -20.76
C HIS A 130 3.83 0.79 -20.93
N LEU A 131 4.53 1.52 -20.05
CA LEU A 131 5.98 1.68 -20.14
C LEU A 131 6.69 0.36 -19.83
N ALA A 132 7.39 -0.17 -20.83
CA ALA A 132 8.21 -1.38 -20.66
C ALA A 132 9.69 -1.07 -20.41
N VAL A 133 10.16 0.12 -20.78
CA VAL A 133 11.54 0.59 -20.62
C VAL A 133 11.55 2.10 -20.37
N LEU A 134 12.45 2.56 -19.50
CA LEU A 134 12.81 3.97 -19.39
C LEU A 134 14.18 4.21 -20.03
N PRO A 135 14.35 5.26 -20.86
CA PRO A 135 15.67 5.63 -21.35
C PRO A 135 16.57 6.12 -20.22
N GLU A 136 17.81 5.66 -20.15
CA GLU A 136 18.77 6.05 -19.10
C GLU A 136 18.98 7.57 -19.01
N ALA A 137 18.93 8.27 -20.15
CA ALA A 137 19.13 9.71 -20.20
C ALA A 137 17.89 10.54 -19.81
N LEU A 138 16.73 9.93 -19.60
CA LEU A 138 15.45 10.63 -19.45
C LEU A 138 15.48 11.68 -18.33
N LEU A 139 16.06 11.35 -17.17
CA LEU A 139 16.05 12.22 -15.99
C LEU A 139 17.27 13.15 -15.90
N GLN A 140 18.25 13.01 -16.80
CA GLN A 140 19.48 13.83 -16.76
C GLN A 140 19.21 15.35 -16.86
N PRO A 141 18.27 15.84 -17.70
CA PRO A 141 17.99 17.27 -17.84
C PRO A 141 17.23 17.89 -16.66
N VAL A 142 16.72 17.07 -15.73
CA VAL A 142 15.79 17.50 -14.66
C VAL A 142 16.31 17.16 -13.26
N PRO A 143 17.47 17.71 -12.83
CA PRO A 143 18.08 17.38 -11.54
C PRO A 143 17.25 17.87 -10.33
N THR A 144 16.27 18.73 -10.56
CA THR A 144 15.35 19.27 -9.52
C THR A 144 14.22 18.33 -9.14
N LEU A 145 14.11 17.17 -9.80
CA LEU A 145 13.01 16.23 -9.59
C LEU A 145 12.93 15.76 -8.14
N ARG A 146 11.73 15.80 -7.58
CA ARG A 146 11.39 15.45 -6.19
C ARG A 146 10.44 14.26 -6.12
N ILE A 147 9.53 14.14 -7.08
CA ILE A 147 8.53 13.08 -7.13
C ILE A 147 8.60 12.43 -8.50
N LEU A 148 8.75 11.11 -8.50
CA LEU A 148 8.60 10.27 -9.68
C LEU A 148 7.61 9.16 -9.36
N ASP A 149 6.49 9.17 -10.07
CA ASP A 149 5.47 8.12 -9.99
C ASP A 149 5.44 7.32 -11.30
N LEU A 150 5.71 6.02 -11.20
CA LEU A 150 5.70 5.03 -12.28
C LEU A 150 4.73 3.88 -11.97
N THR A 151 3.76 4.11 -11.09
CA THR A 151 2.79 3.10 -10.65
C THR A 151 2.09 2.43 -11.82
N ASP A 152 1.85 1.13 -11.72
CA ASP A 152 1.08 0.34 -12.68
C ASP A 152 1.57 0.52 -14.13
N ASN A 153 2.84 0.17 -14.35
CA ASN A 153 3.49 0.09 -15.65
C ASN A 153 4.02 -1.34 -15.89
N LEU A 154 4.77 -1.53 -16.97
CA LEU A 154 5.25 -2.85 -17.41
C LEU A 154 6.77 -2.97 -17.26
N LEU A 155 7.39 -2.25 -16.32
CA LEU A 155 8.86 -2.20 -16.20
C LEU A 155 9.41 -3.49 -15.56
N PRO A 156 10.17 -4.32 -16.29
CA PRO A 156 10.82 -5.50 -15.72
C PRO A 156 12.11 -5.15 -14.96
N ASP A 157 12.71 -4.02 -15.30
CA ASP A 157 13.98 -3.52 -14.77
C ASP A 157 14.08 -1.99 -15.00
N LEU A 158 15.07 -1.35 -14.39
CA LEU A 158 15.42 0.06 -14.64
C LEU A 158 16.90 0.18 -15.01
N PRO A 159 17.28 1.11 -15.92
CA PRO A 159 18.68 1.37 -16.21
C PRO A 159 19.44 1.76 -14.93
N ALA A 160 20.63 1.18 -14.72
CA ALA A 160 21.41 1.39 -13.50
C ALA A 160 21.63 2.88 -13.16
N GLY A 161 21.87 3.70 -14.20
CA GLY A 161 22.17 5.12 -14.07
C GLY A 161 20.98 6.08 -14.07
N ILE A 162 19.74 5.58 -14.14
CA ILE A 162 18.54 6.43 -14.34
C ILE A 162 18.41 7.53 -13.27
N PHE A 163 18.84 7.26 -12.03
CA PHE A 163 18.72 8.18 -10.89
C PHE A 163 20.00 8.92 -10.52
N HIS A 164 21.08 8.81 -11.30
CA HIS A 164 22.39 9.40 -10.96
C HIS A 164 22.33 10.93 -10.72
N HIS A 165 21.45 11.64 -11.41
CA HIS A 165 21.30 13.10 -11.31
C HIS A 165 20.12 13.54 -10.43
N SER A 166 19.30 12.60 -9.94
CA SER A 166 18.08 12.88 -9.18
C SER A 166 18.33 12.91 -7.67
N ILE A 167 19.40 13.59 -7.23
CA ILE A 167 19.84 13.62 -5.82
C ILE A 167 18.82 14.26 -4.86
N HIS A 168 17.86 15.02 -5.39
CA HIS A 168 16.79 15.69 -4.65
C HIS A 168 15.49 14.89 -4.61
N LEU A 169 15.46 13.68 -5.17
CA LEU A 169 14.28 12.84 -5.17
C LEU A 169 13.87 12.53 -3.73
N ARG A 170 12.59 12.76 -3.43
CA ARG A 170 11.97 12.52 -2.13
C ARG A 170 11.02 11.35 -2.19
N HIS A 171 10.23 11.24 -3.25
CA HIS A 171 9.26 10.17 -3.43
C HIS A 171 9.54 9.42 -4.74
N LEU A 172 9.69 8.10 -4.63
CA LEU A 172 9.83 7.20 -5.76
C LEU A 172 8.76 6.11 -5.62
N VAL A 173 7.85 6.06 -6.59
CA VAL A 173 6.75 5.09 -6.62
C VAL A 173 6.93 4.20 -7.85
N LEU A 174 7.18 2.92 -7.60
CA LEU A 174 7.41 1.86 -8.58
C LEU A 174 6.39 0.72 -8.39
N GLN A 175 5.28 1.01 -7.71
CA GLN A 175 4.24 0.04 -7.40
C GLN A 175 3.68 -0.60 -8.68
N GLY A 176 3.30 -1.88 -8.61
CA GLY A 176 2.55 -2.52 -9.70
C GLY A 176 3.33 -2.65 -11.01
N ASN A 177 4.65 -2.84 -10.92
CA ASN A 177 5.51 -3.11 -12.08
C ASN A 177 5.92 -4.59 -12.12
N LEU A 178 6.89 -4.94 -12.97
CA LEU A 178 7.36 -6.31 -13.18
C LEU A 178 8.78 -6.54 -12.62
N LEU A 179 9.21 -5.72 -11.66
CA LEU A 179 10.57 -5.77 -11.11
C LEU A 179 10.82 -7.10 -10.38
N GLN A 180 11.88 -7.81 -10.75
CA GLN A 180 12.26 -9.09 -10.14
C GLN A 180 13.43 -8.99 -9.16
N ALA A 181 14.28 -7.98 -9.33
CA ALA A 181 15.44 -7.73 -8.48
C ALA A 181 15.65 -6.22 -8.29
N LEU A 182 16.21 -5.85 -7.14
CA LEU A 182 16.63 -4.48 -6.87
C LEU A 182 18.12 -4.33 -7.21
N GLN A 183 18.45 -3.35 -8.04
CA GLN A 183 19.85 -3.02 -8.29
C GLN A 183 20.33 -1.96 -7.29
N PRO A 184 21.43 -2.18 -6.54
CA PRO A 184 21.95 -1.18 -5.61
C PRO A 184 22.30 0.17 -6.26
N ALA A 185 22.64 0.15 -7.56
CA ALA A 185 22.95 1.34 -8.33
C ALA A 185 21.80 2.37 -8.35
N TRP A 186 20.54 1.92 -8.35
CA TRP A 186 19.37 2.81 -8.40
C TRP A 186 19.31 3.77 -7.21
N PHE A 187 19.74 3.32 -6.05
CA PHE A 187 19.53 4.02 -4.79
C PHE A 187 20.80 4.72 -4.27
N MET A 188 21.95 4.48 -4.91
CA MET A 188 23.28 4.90 -4.43
C MET A 188 23.34 6.39 -4.06
N HIS A 189 22.65 7.25 -4.81
CA HIS A 189 22.66 8.71 -4.63
C HIS A 189 21.40 9.27 -3.95
N LEU A 190 20.39 8.45 -3.67
CA LEU A 190 19.06 8.88 -3.20
C LEU A 190 18.99 9.10 -1.68
N THR A 191 19.96 9.82 -1.13
CA THR A 191 20.10 10.04 0.33
C THR A 191 18.99 10.90 0.95
N GLN A 192 18.24 11.65 0.12
CA GLN A 192 17.10 12.50 0.52
C GLN A 192 15.74 11.84 0.29
N LEU A 193 15.71 10.57 -0.15
CA LEU A 193 14.47 9.84 -0.35
C LEU A 193 13.76 9.64 0.98
N HIS A 194 12.47 9.98 1.02
CA HIS A 194 11.59 9.86 2.18
C HIS A 194 10.57 8.74 2.01
N TRP A 195 10.12 8.50 0.78
CA TRP A 195 9.12 7.49 0.44
C TRP A 195 9.63 6.64 -0.71
N LEU A 196 9.66 5.32 -0.50
CA LEU A 196 9.92 4.33 -1.53
C LEU A 196 8.80 3.31 -1.54
N ASN A 197 8.08 3.20 -2.65
CA ASN A 197 7.04 2.20 -2.84
C ASN A 197 7.44 1.24 -3.96
N LEU A 198 7.61 -0.02 -3.60
CA LEU A 198 7.96 -1.15 -4.46
C LEU A 198 6.88 -2.24 -4.40
N ALA A 199 5.69 -1.92 -3.88
CA ALA A 199 4.61 -2.89 -3.69
C ALA A 199 4.13 -3.50 -5.01
N GLY A 200 3.60 -4.73 -4.97
CA GLY A 200 2.99 -5.35 -6.14
C GLY A 200 3.95 -5.59 -7.30
N ASN A 201 5.22 -5.89 -7.01
CA ASN A 201 6.22 -6.32 -7.98
C ASN A 201 6.46 -7.85 -7.84
N ALA A 202 7.55 -8.35 -8.43
CA ALA A 202 7.94 -9.76 -8.36
C ALA A 202 9.27 -9.97 -7.63
N LEU A 203 9.63 -9.10 -6.68
CA LEU A 203 10.91 -9.14 -5.99
C LEU A 203 11.04 -10.42 -5.16
N LEU A 204 12.16 -11.13 -5.34
CA LEU A 204 12.48 -12.36 -4.60
C LEU A 204 13.33 -12.10 -3.35
N GLU A 205 14.12 -11.03 -3.37
CA GLU A 205 15.01 -10.62 -2.29
C GLU A 205 15.21 -9.10 -2.27
N VAL A 206 15.71 -8.60 -1.14
CA VAL A 206 16.14 -7.21 -0.96
C VAL A 206 17.63 -7.23 -0.62
N PRO A 207 18.53 -6.92 -1.57
CA PRO A 207 19.95 -6.84 -1.29
C PRO A 207 20.24 -5.76 -0.24
N PRO A 208 20.93 -6.05 0.88
CA PRO A 208 21.22 -5.07 1.92
C PRO A 208 21.91 -3.80 1.41
N ALA A 209 22.77 -3.95 0.39
CA ALA A 209 23.46 -2.84 -0.25
C ALA A 209 22.52 -1.85 -0.97
N ALA A 210 21.33 -2.27 -1.37
CA ALA A 210 20.39 -1.43 -2.12
C ALA A 210 19.75 -0.35 -1.24
N LEU A 211 19.36 -0.68 -0.01
CA LEU A 211 18.65 0.27 0.87
C LEU A 211 19.59 1.10 1.74
N ARG A 212 20.82 0.63 1.98
CA ARG A 212 21.80 1.28 2.87
C ARG A 212 22.04 2.78 2.64
N PRO A 213 22.03 3.30 1.40
CA PRO A 213 22.20 4.74 1.15
C PRO A 213 21.01 5.62 1.58
N LEU A 214 19.81 5.05 1.76
CA LEU A 214 18.54 5.77 1.93
C LEU A 214 18.33 6.31 3.37
N ARG A 215 19.28 7.12 3.86
CA ARG A 215 19.36 7.58 5.27
C ARG A 215 18.21 8.50 5.71
N SER A 216 17.45 9.05 4.77
CA SER A 216 16.28 9.90 5.04
C SER A 216 14.95 9.17 4.92
N LEU A 217 14.95 7.88 4.59
CA LEU A 217 13.75 7.12 4.29
C LEU A 217 12.86 7.02 5.54
N ARG A 218 11.58 7.32 5.36
CA ARG A 218 10.55 7.28 6.40
C ARG A 218 9.49 6.22 6.13
N SER A 219 9.21 5.95 4.86
CA SER A 219 8.25 4.93 4.44
C SER A 219 8.87 4.02 3.39
N LEU A 220 8.83 2.72 3.66
CA LEU A 220 9.22 1.67 2.73
C LEU A 220 8.05 0.69 2.58
N ASP A 221 7.57 0.56 1.36
CA ASP A 221 6.53 -0.39 1.01
C ASP A 221 7.10 -1.48 0.08
N LEU A 222 7.08 -2.71 0.56
CA LEU A 222 7.50 -3.93 -0.13
C LEU A 222 6.35 -4.95 -0.19
N ALA A 223 5.11 -4.52 0.06
CA ALA A 223 3.96 -5.39 0.12
C ALA A 223 3.71 -6.12 -1.22
N HIS A 224 3.08 -7.28 -1.16
CA HIS A 224 2.68 -8.07 -2.34
C HIS A 224 3.84 -8.33 -3.33
N ASN A 225 5.01 -8.67 -2.80
CA ASN A 225 6.14 -9.20 -3.56
C ASN A 225 6.27 -10.72 -3.34
N ARG A 226 7.42 -11.30 -3.67
CA ARG A 226 7.71 -12.73 -3.52
C ARG A 226 8.90 -12.96 -2.59
N LEU A 227 9.07 -12.09 -1.59
CA LEU A 227 10.20 -12.17 -0.67
C LEU A 227 10.09 -13.43 0.19
N HIS A 228 11.08 -14.32 0.09
CA HIS A 228 11.12 -15.57 0.88
C HIS A 228 11.95 -15.45 2.15
N HIS A 229 12.90 -14.52 2.17
CA HIS A 229 13.79 -14.26 3.30
C HIS A 229 14.25 -12.81 3.30
N LEU A 230 14.76 -12.35 4.45
CA LEU A 230 15.45 -11.08 4.63
C LEU A 230 16.79 -11.35 5.30
N HIS A 231 17.82 -10.60 4.93
CA HIS A 231 19.09 -10.62 5.63
C HIS A 231 19.01 -9.79 6.92
N ALA A 232 19.84 -10.12 7.91
CA ALA A 232 19.87 -9.40 9.19
C ALA A 232 20.21 -7.90 9.05
N ASP A 233 20.94 -7.55 7.99
CA ASP A 233 21.40 -6.20 7.68
C ASP A 233 20.56 -5.50 6.60
N THR A 234 19.43 -6.09 6.16
CA THR A 234 18.58 -5.55 5.08
C THR A 234 18.19 -4.08 5.30
N PHE A 235 17.89 -3.71 6.55
CA PHE A 235 17.45 -2.36 6.92
C PHE A 235 18.57 -1.49 7.52
N MET A 236 19.84 -1.91 7.42
CA MET A 236 20.97 -1.10 7.90
C MET A 236 20.98 0.27 7.24
N GLY A 237 21.11 1.32 8.05
CA GLY A 237 21.12 2.72 7.58
C GLY A 237 19.76 3.42 7.58
N LEU A 238 18.65 2.68 7.77
CA LEU A 238 17.29 3.21 7.75
C LEU A 238 16.82 3.75 9.11
N GLN A 239 17.66 4.55 9.79
CA GLN A 239 17.42 5.01 11.16
C GLN A 239 16.16 5.87 11.34
N LYS A 240 15.68 6.49 10.25
CA LYS A 240 14.48 7.35 10.24
C LYS A 240 13.22 6.63 9.75
N LEU A 241 13.28 5.33 9.51
CA LEU A 241 12.14 4.59 8.98
C LEU A 241 11.02 4.52 10.01
N GLU A 242 9.85 5.02 9.65
CA GLU A 242 8.66 5.10 10.50
C GLU A 242 7.58 4.11 10.08
N ARG A 243 7.48 3.78 8.79
CA ARG A 243 6.57 2.79 8.21
C ARG A 243 7.35 1.76 7.41
N LEU A 244 7.11 0.49 7.72
CA LEU A 244 7.57 -0.64 6.94
C LEU A 244 6.39 -1.56 6.63
N ASP A 245 6.18 -1.79 5.34
CA ASP A 245 5.17 -2.72 4.85
C ASP A 245 5.81 -3.91 4.15
N LEU A 246 5.55 -5.10 4.67
CA LEU A 246 6.01 -6.40 4.15
C LEU A 246 4.82 -7.35 3.94
N GLU A 247 3.60 -6.82 3.93
CA GLU A 247 2.38 -7.60 3.73
C GLU A 247 2.46 -8.49 2.49
N GLY A 248 1.85 -9.68 2.53
CA GLY A 248 1.58 -10.44 1.31
C GLY A 248 2.84 -10.97 0.62
N ASN A 249 3.89 -11.23 1.39
CA ASN A 249 5.13 -11.87 0.94
C ASN A 249 5.14 -13.36 1.34
N GLN A 250 6.29 -14.00 1.24
CA GLN A 250 6.47 -15.44 1.49
C GLN A 250 7.49 -15.70 2.60
N LEU A 251 7.59 -14.76 3.55
CA LEU A 251 8.55 -14.84 4.64
C LEU A 251 8.16 -15.97 5.59
N ARG A 252 9.12 -16.85 5.92
CA ARG A 252 8.94 -17.97 6.85
C ARG A 252 9.51 -17.70 8.25
N ALA A 253 10.55 -16.87 8.31
CA ALA A 253 11.23 -16.47 9.52
C ALA A 253 11.84 -15.08 9.34
N LEU A 254 12.10 -14.40 10.45
CA LEU A 254 12.80 -13.12 10.49
C LEU A 254 14.16 -13.30 11.20
N PRO A 255 15.24 -12.67 10.73
CA PRO A 255 16.50 -12.64 11.48
C PRO A 255 16.34 -11.93 12.83
N PRO A 256 16.98 -12.40 13.92
CA PRO A 256 16.80 -11.84 15.27
C PRO A 256 17.11 -10.34 15.42
N THR A 257 18.01 -9.82 14.59
CA THR A 257 18.48 -8.42 14.65
C THR A 257 17.92 -7.53 13.55
N LEU A 258 16.94 -8.02 12.77
CA LEU A 258 16.43 -7.35 11.57
C LEU A 258 16.00 -5.89 11.83
N PHE A 259 15.36 -5.63 12.98
CA PHE A 259 14.82 -4.31 13.32
C PHE A 259 15.73 -3.45 14.22
N MET A 260 16.91 -3.96 14.60
CA MET A 260 17.91 -3.17 15.36
C MET A 260 18.27 -1.84 14.68
N PRO A 261 18.39 -1.75 13.34
CA PRO A 261 18.75 -0.49 12.67
C PRO A 261 17.59 0.50 12.50
N THR A 262 16.36 0.14 12.87
CA THR A 262 15.13 0.91 12.60
C THR A 262 14.35 1.26 13.89
N PRO A 263 14.97 1.93 14.88
CA PRO A 263 14.31 2.22 16.16
C PRO A 263 13.16 3.23 16.05
N ALA A 264 13.06 3.95 14.93
CA ALA A 264 12.00 4.93 14.68
C ALA A 264 10.69 4.32 14.16
N LEU A 265 10.62 3.00 13.96
CA LEU A 265 9.42 2.35 13.41
C LEU A 265 8.20 2.56 14.31
N ARG A 266 7.09 2.91 13.66
CA ARG A 266 5.79 3.18 14.28
C ARG A 266 4.71 2.29 13.68
N LEU A 267 4.83 1.94 12.42
CA LEU A 267 3.89 1.10 11.69
C LEU A 267 4.65 -0.06 11.06
N LEU A 268 4.32 -1.28 11.45
CA LEU A 268 4.92 -2.50 10.92
C LEU A 268 3.82 -3.47 10.49
N PHE A 269 3.84 -3.81 9.21
CA PHE A 269 2.89 -4.72 8.57
C PHE A 269 3.63 -5.95 8.08
N LEU A 270 3.27 -7.11 8.63
CA LEU A 270 3.85 -8.42 8.34
C LEU A 270 2.76 -9.46 8.01
N GLN A 271 1.52 -9.02 7.88
CA GLN A 271 0.37 -9.87 7.61
C GLN A 271 0.46 -10.59 6.28
N SER A 272 -0.30 -11.68 6.15
CA SER A 272 -0.35 -12.48 4.92
C SER A 272 1.03 -12.98 4.46
N ASN A 273 1.85 -13.40 5.42
CA ASN A 273 3.11 -14.10 5.18
C ASN A 273 2.98 -15.57 5.64
N THR A 274 4.10 -16.28 5.77
CA THR A 274 4.13 -17.68 6.24
C THR A 274 4.98 -17.84 7.50
N LEU A 275 5.03 -16.79 8.35
CA LEU A 275 5.85 -16.76 9.55
C LEU A 275 5.40 -17.82 10.54
N GLN A 276 6.31 -18.68 10.99
CA GLN A 276 6.01 -19.77 11.93
C GLN A 276 6.45 -19.43 13.36
N VAL A 277 7.61 -18.79 13.50
CA VAL A 277 8.21 -18.39 14.78
C VAL A 277 8.80 -17.00 14.63
N LEU A 278 8.63 -16.18 15.67
CA LEU A 278 9.31 -14.90 15.81
C LEU A 278 10.48 -15.08 16.79
N PRO A 279 11.69 -14.59 16.46
CA PRO A 279 12.80 -14.62 17.40
C PRO A 279 12.49 -13.85 18.68
N ASP A 280 12.99 -14.34 19.80
CA ASP A 280 12.85 -13.65 21.09
C ASP A 280 13.42 -12.23 21.02
N GLY A 281 12.65 -11.26 21.49
CA GLY A 281 13.06 -9.86 21.52
C GLY A 281 13.18 -9.19 20.15
N ILE A 282 12.66 -9.78 19.06
CA ILE A 282 12.72 -9.17 17.72
C ILE A 282 12.14 -7.75 17.66
N PHE A 283 11.13 -7.46 18.50
CA PHE A 283 10.50 -6.14 18.59
C PHE A 283 11.08 -5.23 19.69
N SER A 284 12.03 -5.69 20.49
CA SER A 284 12.65 -4.91 21.57
C SER A 284 13.20 -3.55 21.15
N PRO A 285 13.76 -3.37 19.93
CA PRO A 285 14.23 -2.05 19.48
C PRO A 285 13.10 -1.05 19.18
N LEU A 286 11.86 -1.53 19.00
CA LEU A 286 10.75 -0.76 18.45
C LEU A 286 9.93 -0.04 19.52
N LEU A 287 10.60 0.81 20.32
CA LEU A 287 10.01 1.49 21.49
C LEU A 287 8.86 2.46 21.13
N HIS A 288 8.73 2.83 19.87
CA HIS A 288 7.71 3.77 19.38
C HIS A 288 6.62 3.10 18.54
N LEU A 289 6.59 1.76 18.49
CA LEU A 289 5.64 1.01 17.67
C LEU A 289 4.20 1.27 18.10
N ARG A 290 3.36 1.68 17.16
CA ARG A 290 1.95 2.02 17.35
C ARG A 290 1.02 1.03 16.68
N VAL A 291 1.41 0.51 15.52
CA VAL A 291 0.66 -0.51 14.78
C VAL A 291 1.59 -1.67 14.50
N LEU A 292 1.16 -2.86 14.88
CA LEU A 292 1.77 -4.12 14.52
C LEU A 292 0.69 -5.02 13.96
N ASP A 293 0.84 -5.41 12.70
CA ASP A 293 -0.05 -6.36 12.05
C ASP A 293 0.72 -7.63 11.70
N LEU A 294 0.31 -8.74 12.32
CA LEU A 294 0.84 -10.09 12.16
C LEU A 294 -0.24 -11.04 11.64
N ALA A 295 -1.40 -10.52 11.20
CA ALA A 295 -2.54 -11.33 10.82
C ALA A 295 -2.19 -12.34 9.71
N HIS A 296 -2.93 -13.44 9.65
CA HIS A 296 -2.80 -14.43 8.57
C HIS A 296 -1.36 -14.93 8.37
N ASN A 297 -0.74 -15.43 9.45
CA ASN A 297 0.54 -16.13 9.44
C ASN A 297 0.36 -17.55 10.07
N HIS A 298 1.46 -18.18 10.48
CA HIS A 298 1.46 -19.50 11.14
C HIS A 298 2.04 -19.44 12.56
N LEU A 299 1.89 -18.29 13.23
CA LEU A 299 2.44 -18.05 14.56
C LEU A 299 1.63 -18.76 15.64
N GLN A 300 2.35 -19.36 16.59
CA GLN A 300 1.74 -20.02 17.76
C GLN A 300 1.97 -19.24 19.05
N ALA A 301 3.01 -18.41 19.11
CA ALA A 301 3.35 -17.62 20.29
C ALA A 301 3.79 -16.21 19.88
N LEU A 302 3.52 -15.24 20.76
CA LEU A 302 3.92 -13.85 20.58
C LEU A 302 4.43 -13.31 21.92
N GLN A 303 5.58 -12.66 21.87
CA GLN A 303 6.12 -11.87 22.96
C GLN A 303 6.32 -10.44 22.47
N LEU A 304 5.95 -9.47 23.29
CA LEU A 304 6.24 -8.05 23.05
C LEU A 304 7.09 -7.51 24.21
N PRO A 305 8.00 -6.56 23.93
CA PRO A 305 8.77 -5.93 24.99
C PRO A 305 7.85 -5.12 25.92
N PRO A 306 8.25 -4.92 27.18
CA PRO A 306 7.56 -4.00 28.09
C PRO A 306 7.45 -2.62 27.44
N ARG A 307 6.26 -2.02 27.48
CA ARG A 307 6.00 -0.72 26.87
C ARG A 307 6.00 0.39 27.90
N SER A 308 6.65 1.51 27.58
CA SER A 308 6.52 2.75 28.34
C SER A 308 5.08 3.28 28.31
N PRO A 309 4.63 4.04 29.32
CA PRO A 309 3.32 4.67 29.32
C PRO A 309 3.09 5.49 28.05
N GLY A 310 1.98 5.24 27.35
CA GLY A 310 1.70 5.85 26.06
C GLY A 310 0.40 5.34 25.45
N PRO A 311 0.08 5.73 24.21
CA PRO A 311 -1.08 5.16 23.53
C PRO A 311 -0.92 3.64 23.37
N PRO A 312 -2.03 2.88 23.48
CA PRO A 312 -2.00 1.43 23.34
C PRO A 312 -1.49 1.03 21.95
N LEU A 313 -0.84 -0.13 21.87
CA LEU A 313 -0.49 -0.74 20.59
C LEU A 313 -1.76 -1.19 19.88
N SER A 314 -1.99 -0.73 18.65
CA SER A 314 -2.95 -1.38 17.76
C SER A 314 -2.31 -2.66 17.23
N LEU A 315 -2.88 -3.80 17.62
CA LEU A 315 -2.34 -5.11 17.32
C LEU A 315 -3.36 -5.91 16.54
N ASP A 316 -2.98 -6.43 15.37
CA ASP A 316 -3.73 -7.47 14.71
C ASP A 316 -2.91 -8.76 14.69
N ILE A 317 -3.48 -9.80 15.28
CA ILE A 317 -2.91 -11.15 15.38
C ILE A 317 -3.88 -12.20 14.87
N SER A 318 -4.97 -11.79 14.22
CA SER A 318 -6.01 -12.70 13.74
C SER A 318 -5.49 -13.71 12.70
N GLY A 319 -6.20 -14.82 12.54
CA GLY A 319 -5.85 -15.82 11.52
C GLY A 319 -4.50 -16.53 11.72
N ASN A 320 -4.03 -16.63 12.96
CA ASN A 320 -2.85 -17.41 13.36
C ASN A 320 -3.25 -18.58 14.28
N PRO A 321 -2.52 -19.71 14.25
CA PRO A 321 -2.79 -20.87 15.11
C PRO A 321 -2.27 -20.69 16.54
N TRP A 322 -2.80 -19.72 17.28
CA TRP A 322 -2.29 -19.37 18.62
C TRP A 322 -2.38 -20.51 19.63
N ALA A 323 -1.27 -20.74 20.33
CA ALA A 323 -1.24 -21.48 21.59
C ALA A 323 -1.63 -20.53 22.71
N CYS A 324 -2.83 -20.69 23.23
CA CYS A 324 -3.39 -19.90 24.32
C CYS A 324 -2.87 -20.38 25.67
N GLU A 325 -1.55 -20.32 25.80
CA GLU A 325 -0.80 -20.58 27.03
C GLU A 325 -0.55 -19.27 27.79
N CYS A 326 -0.01 -19.37 29.01
CA CYS A 326 0.12 -18.23 29.91
C CYS A 326 0.94 -17.07 29.34
N SER A 327 1.90 -17.31 28.44
CA SER A 327 2.71 -16.25 27.82
C SER A 327 1.86 -15.30 26.96
N LEU A 328 0.98 -15.85 26.12
CA LEU A 328 0.09 -15.06 25.27
C LEU A 328 -1.01 -14.38 26.10
N LEU A 329 -1.54 -15.07 27.11
CA LEU A 329 -2.56 -14.50 27.99
C LEU A 329 -1.99 -13.36 28.84
N ALA A 330 -0.77 -13.51 29.38
CA ALA A 330 -0.08 -12.46 30.12
C ALA A 330 0.16 -11.23 29.24
N LEU A 331 0.56 -11.43 27.98
CA LEU A 331 0.72 -10.34 27.04
C LEU A 331 -0.57 -9.50 26.86
N LEU A 332 -1.72 -10.16 26.69
CA LEU A 332 -2.99 -9.46 26.49
C LEU A 332 -3.47 -8.71 27.73
N GLN A 333 -3.14 -9.20 28.93
CA GLN A 333 -3.55 -8.59 30.18
C GLN A 333 -2.60 -7.46 30.61
N ASP A 334 -1.29 -7.69 30.56
CA ASP A 334 -0.27 -6.77 31.06
C ASP A 334 0.00 -5.62 30.07
N ALA A 335 0.08 -5.94 28.77
CA ALA A 335 0.33 -4.92 27.75
C ALA A 335 -0.96 -4.25 27.25
N ALA A 336 -2.12 -4.85 27.52
CA ALA A 336 -3.46 -4.39 27.14
C ALA A 336 -3.52 -3.74 25.72
N PRO A 337 -3.07 -4.43 24.67
CA PRO A 337 -3.08 -3.87 23.32
C PRO A 337 -4.53 -3.69 22.84
N GLN A 338 -4.73 -2.72 21.93
CA GLN A 338 -5.98 -2.57 21.21
C GLN A 338 -6.02 -3.59 20.06
N LEU A 339 -6.71 -4.71 20.28
CA LEU A 339 -6.90 -5.74 19.25
C LEU A 339 -7.85 -5.24 18.15
N ILE A 340 -7.40 -5.25 16.89
CA ILE A 340 -8.19 -4.79 15.74
C ILE A 340 -9.27 -5.82 15.34
N ALA A 341 -8.89 -7.08 15.21
CA ALA A 341 -9.76 -8.20 14.84
C ALA A 341 -9.89 -9.23 15.99
N ALA A 342 -10.31 -8.75 17.16
CA ALA A 342 -10.38 -9.58 18.39
C ALA A 342 -11.22 -10.86 18.22
N ARG A 343 -12.35 -10.78 17.51
CA ARG A 343 -13.27 -11.92 17.28
C ARG A 343 -12.70 -12.99 16.35
N ASP A 344 -11.75 -12.60 15.51
CA ASP A 344 -11.06 -13.49 14.56
C ASP A 344 -9.71 -13.98 15.11
N THR A 345 -9.35 -13.51 16.31
CA THR A 345 -8.18 -13.96 17.07
C THR A 345 -8.61 -15.11 17.98
N ARG A 346 -8.44 -16.35 17.50
CA ARG A 346 -8.91 -17.57 18.17
C ARG A 346 -7.77 -18.50 18.54
N CYS A 347 -7.95 -19.27 19.61
CA CYS A 347 -7.02 -20.29 20.05
C CYS A 347 -7.05 -21.51 19.12
N ALA A 348 -5.87 -22.03 18.78
CA ALA A 348 -5.71 -23.32 18.13
C ALA A 348 -5.35 -24.43 19.13
N SER A 349 -4.63 -24.10 20.18
CA SER A 349 -4.27 -24.98 21.29
C SER A 349 -4.34 -24.22 22.64
N PRO A 350 -4.43 -24.92 23.79
CA PRO A 350 -4.68 -26.36 23.91
C PRO A 350 -6.09 -26.75 23.44
N ALA A 351 -6.36 -28.05 23.28
CA ALA A 351 -7.64 -28.54 22.72
C ALA A 351 -8.89 -28.06 23.48
N GLN A 352 -8.75 -27.74 24.77
CA GLN A 352 -9.82 -27.23 25.64
C GLN A 352 -10.31 -25.84 25.22
N HIS A 353 -9.41 -24.96 24.80
CA HIS A 353 -9.73 -23.59 24.40
C HIS A 353 -9.87 -23.44 22.88
N ARG A 354 -9.76 -24.53 22.13
CA ARG A 354 -9.71 -24.47 20.67
C ARG A 354 -10.97 -23.80 20.10
N GLY A 355 -10.77 -22.74 19.32
CA GLY A 355 -11.82 -21.94 18.72
C GLY A 355 -12.37 -20.82 19.61
N GLU A 356 -12.02 -20.78 20.90
CA GLU A 356 -12.34 -19.66 21.78
C GLU A 356 -11.56 -18.41 21.36
N GLU A 357 -12.12 -17.23 21.62
CA GLU A 357 -11.44 -15.96 21.40
C GLU A 357 -10.32 -15.81 22.43
N VAL A 358 -9.11 -15.45 21.99
CA VAL A 358 -7.93 -15.40 22.89
C VAL A 358 -8.18 -14.43 24.05
N ALA A 359 -8.90 -13.33 23.82
CA ALA A 359 -9.25 -12.35 24.84
C ALA A 359 -10.31 -12.84 25.85
N ALA A 360 -11.01 -13.94 25.56
CA ALA A 360 -12.04 -14.52 26.44
C ALA A 360 -11.49 -15.64 27.34
N VAL A 361 -10.31 -16.18 27.05
CA VAL A 361 -9.70 -17.25 27.85
C VAL A 361 -9.27 -16.71 29.21
N SER A 362 -9.73 -17.38 30.28
CA SER A 362 -9.38 -17.02 31.64
C SER A 362 -7.95 -17.46 31.98
N GLN A 363 -7.21 -16.61 32.70
CA GLN A 363 -5.88 -16.94 33.26
C GLN A 363 -5.94 -17.82 34.52
N ALA A 364 -7.09 -18.38 34.91
CA ALA A 364 -7.19 -19.19 36.13
C ALA A 364 -6.23 -20.40 36.07
N GLY A 365 -5.08 -20.30 36.75
CA GLY A 365 -4.00 -21.30 36.73
C GLY A 365 -2.68 -20.83 36.13
N CYS A 366 -2.59 -19.61 35.60
CA CYS A 366 -1.32 -19.00 35.20
C CYS A 366 -0.65 -18.35 36.42
N ASP A 367 0.00 -19.16 37.26
CA ASP A 367 0.82 -18.63 38.34
C ASP A 367 2.02 -17.87 37.74
N HIS A 368 2.13 -16.58 38.08
CA HIS A 368 3.31 -15.77 37.83
C HIS A 368 4.47 -16.26 38.71
N GLY A 369 5.04 -17.42 38.38
CA GLY A 369 6.17 -18.01 39.07
C GLY A 369 7.10 -18.63 38.06
N GLY A 370 8.24 -17.97 37.81
CA GLY A 370 9.24 -18.44 36.86
C GLY A 370 9.66 -19.89 37.09
N ASP A 371 10.03 -20.55 36.01
CA ASP A 371 10.77 -21.81 36.01
C ASP A 371 11.90 -21.77 37.05
N LYS A 372 11.61 -22.31 38.23
CA LYS A 372 12.60 -23.02 39.03
C LYS A 372 12.24 -24.48 38.90
N GLN A 373 12.94 -25.17 38.01
CA GLN A 373 13.11 -26.62 38.15
C GLN A 373 13.56 -26.90 39.59
N SER A 374 12.66 -27.47 40.39
CA SER A 374 13.02 -28.24 41.57
C SER A 374 13.72 -29.51 41.08
N PRO A 375 14.91 -29.88 41.60
CA PRO A 375 15.47 -31.19 41.33
C PRO A 375 14.59 -32.24 41.99
N LEU A 376 14.21 -33.27 41.23
CA LEU A 376 13.62 -34.49 41.75
C LEU A 376 14.68 -35.21 42.59
N ASP A 377 14.48 -35.26 43.91
CA ASP A 377 15.12 -36.22 44.79
C ASP A 377 14.49 -37.60 44.55
N HIS A 378 15.27 -38.55 44.05
CA HIS A 378 15.12 -39.99 44.27
C HIS A 378 16.47 -40.70 44.21
#